data_AF-A0A852JYN8-F1
#
_entry.id   AF-A0A852JYN8-F1
#
_cell.length_a   1.000
_cell.length_b   1.000
_cell.length_c   1.000
_cell.angle_alpha   90.00
_cell.angle_beta   90.00
_cell.angle_gamma   90.00
#
_symmetry.space_group_name_H-M   'P 1'
#
loop_
_entity.id
_entity.type
_entity.pdbx_description
1 polymer ?
#
loop_
_entity_poly.entity_id
_entity_poly.type
_entity_poly.pdbx_seq_one_letter_code
_entity_poly.pdbx_strand_id
1 'polypeptide(L)'
;QAAYDRVRRAKKEAAARTQKLDEKRKKVKLDLEAREREAQSQENEEEEIRITRSLEEEIIRLREEGSRQLEEQQRLVREQIRREREQHSRGKQERNGAEGKITPKLKLRWKCRKEDETGGGYSKDVLLQILQKYGDVLNLLISSRKTGSAVVEFATVKAA
;
A
#
# COMPACT_ATOMS: atom_id res chain seq x y z
N GLN A 1 -81.62 53.67 -10.90
CA GLN A 1 -80.31 53.19 -11.41
C GLN A 1 -79.05 53.84 -10.78
N ALA A 2 -78.97 55.16 -10.57
CA ALA A 2 -77.70 55.85 -10.29
C ALA A 2 -76.89 55.41 -9.04
N ALA A 3 -77.55 54.94 -7.97
CA ALA A 3 -76.84 54.47 -6.76
C ALA A 3 -76.06 53.17 -6.99
N TYR A 4 -76.60 52.27 -7.81
CA TYR A 4 -75.98 50.98 -8.13
C TYR A 4 -74.68 51.16 -8.93
N ASP A 5 -74.69 52.08 -9.90
CA ASP A 5 -73.51 52.38 -10.71
C ASP A 5 -72.38 53.00 -9.89
N ARG A 6 -72.71 53.83 -8.89
CA ARG A 6 -71.72 54.42 -7.97
C ARG A 6 -71.02 53.34 -7.14
N VAL A 7 -71.77 52.39 -6.58
CA VAL A 7 -71.19 51.27 -5.80
C VAL A 7 -70.27 50.40 -6.66
N ARG A 8 -70.68 50.10 -7.91
CA ARG A 8 -69.86 49.30 -8.84
C ARG A 8 -68.57 50.02 -9.24
N ARG A 9 -68.61 51.34 -9.45
CA ARG A 9 -67.42 52.16 -9.74
C ARG A 9 -66.48 52.22 -8.53
N ALA A 10 -67.02 52.49 -7.34
CA ALA A 10 -66.23 52.51 -6.10
C ALA A 10 -65.53 51.17 -5.83
N LYS A 11 -66.23 50.04 -6.06
CA LYS A 11 -65.63 48.70 -5.93
C LYS A 11 -64.51 48.45 -6.94
N LYS A 12 -64.66 48.92 -8.19
CA LYS A 12 -63.60 48.84 -9.21
C LYS A 12 -62.39 49.71 -8.86
N GLU A 13 -62.60 50.93 -8.40
CA GLU A 13 -61.51 51.82 -7.98
C GLU A 13 -60.77 51.29 -6.75
N ALA A 14 -61.51 50.75 -5.77
CA ALA A 14 -60.91 50.08 -4.61
C ALA A 14 -60.05 48.89 -5.05
N ALA A 15 -60.56 48.03 -5.94
CA ALA A 15 -59.81 46.89 -6.48
C ALA A 15 -58.55 47.35 -7.24
N ALA A 16 -58.66 48.38 -8.09
CA ALA A 16 -57.52 48.92 -8.82
C ALA A 16 -56.46 49.56 -7.89
N ARG A 17 -56.89 50.20 -6.80
CA ARG A 17 -55.98 50.75 -5.78
C ARG A 17 -55.24 49.64 -5.05
N THR A 18 -55.95 48.57 -4.63
CA THR A 18 -55.33 47.42 -3.99
C THR A 18 -54.33 46.73 -4.91
N GLN A 19 -54.70 46.50 -6.17
CA GLN A 19 -53.79 45.91 -7.16
C GLN A 19 -52.50 46.73 -7.32
N LYS A 20 -52.59 48.05 -7.43
CA LYS A 20 -51.39 48.93 -7.50
C LYS A 20 -50.53 48.85 -6.25
N LEU A 21 -51.13 48.70 -5.08
CA LEU A 21 -50.39 48.54 -3.82
C LEU A 21 -49.71 47.17 -3.74
N ASP A 22 -50.40 46.12 -4.19
CA ASP A 22 -49.84 44.76 -4.23
C ASP A 22 -48.70 44.65 -5.24
N GLU A 23 -48.81 45.27 -6.41
CA GLU A 23 -47.71 45.36 -7.39
C GLU A 23 -46.49 46.06 -6.80
N LYS A 24 -46.68 47.17 -6.08
CA LYS A 24 -45.59 47.87 -5.39
C LYS A 24 -44.97 47.02 -4.29
N ARG A 25 -45.78 46.37 -3.45
CA ARG A 25 -45.32 45.47 -2.38
C ARG A 25 -44.53 44.30 -2.95
N LYS A 26 -45.03 43.69 -4.03
CA LYS A 26 -44.35 42.60 -4.73
C LYS A 26 -42.99 43.04 -5.26
N LYS A 27 -42.90 44.22 -5.89
CA LYS A 27 -41.63 44.74 -6.39
C LYS A 27 -40.61 44.96 -5.27
N VAL A 28 -41.02 45.59 -4.17
CA VAL A 28 -40.14 45.81 -3.02
C VAL A 28 -39.70 44.49 -2.39
N LYS A 29 -40.62 43.54 -2.24
CA LYS A 29 -40.29 42.20 -1.71
C LYS A 29 -39.25 41.51 -2.58
N LEU A 30 -39.43 41.48 -3.89
CA LEU A 30 -38.49 40.84 -4.81
C LEU A 30 -37.12 41.52 -4.81
N ASP A 31 -37.07 42.85 -4.74
CA ASP A 31 -35.80 43.60 -4.66
C ASP A 31 -35.05 43.29 -3.36
N LEU A 32 -35.78 43.22 -2.24
CA LEU A 32 -35.19 42.86 -0.94
C LEU A 32 -34.70 41.40 -0.92
N GLU A 33 -35.51 40.46 -1.40
CA GLU A 33 -35.12 39.04 -1.48
C GLU A 33 -33.93 38.82 -2.43
N ALA A 34 -33.83 39.59 -3.52
CA ALA A 34 -32.68 39.54 -4.42
C ALA A 34 -31.41 40.00 -3.71
N ARG A 35 -31.45 41.14 -3.02
CA ARG A 35 -30.29 41.66 -2.26
C ARG A 35 -29.88 40.76 -1.12
N GLU A 36 -30.84 40.20 -0.39
CA GLU A 36 -30.55 39.27 0.71
C GLU A 36 -29.88 38.00 0.18
N ARG A 37 -30.35 37.46 -0.95
CA ARG A 37 -29.74 36.30 -1.59
C ARG A 37 -28.32 36.60 -2.09
N GLU A 38 -28.09 37.77 -2.68
CA GLU A 38 -26.77 38.19 -3.13
C GLU A 38 -25.80 38.34 -1.96
N ALA A 39 -26.22 38.99 -0.87
CA ALA A 39 -25.42 39.14 0.34
C ALA A 39 -25.08 37.78 0.97
N GLN A 40 -26.06 36.89 1.11
CA GLN A 40 -25.84 35.53 1.62
C GLN A 40 -24.90 34.72 0.73
N SER A 41 -25.03 34.85 -0.60
CA SER A 41 -24.14 34.18 -1.54
C SER A 41 -22.70 34.65 -1.39
N GLN A 42 -22.49 35.96 -1.23
CA GLN A 42 -21.15 36.52 -1.02
C GLN A 42 -20.55 36.06 0.30
N GLU A 43 -21.32 36.11 1.39
CA GLU A 43 -20.86 35.64 2.70
C GLU A 43 -20.46 34.15 2.66
N ASN A 44 -21.28 33.32 2.01
CA ASN A 44 -21.01 31.89 1.87
C ASN A 44 -19.76 31.63 1.02
N GLU A 45 -19.57 32.37 -0.08
CA GLU A 45 -18.38 32.28 -0.93
C GLU A 45 -17.11 32.69 -0.15
N GLU A 46 -17.18 33.78 0.63
CA GLU A 46 -16.07 34.21 1.50
C GLU A 46 -15.75 33.18 2.60
N GLU A 47 -16.77 32.53 3.15
CA GLU A 47 -16.59 31.46 4.13
C GLU A 47 -15.96 30.21 3.49
N GLU A 48 -16.42 29.80 2.30
CA GLU A 48 -15.82 28.70 1.54
C GLU A 48 -14.35 28.96 1.21
N ILE A 49 -14.00 30.19 0.81
CA ILE A 49 -12.61 30.57 0.54
C ILE A 49 -11.76 30.47 1.81
N ARG A 50 -12.27 30.93 2.95
CA ARG A 50 -11.58 30.83 4.25
C ARG A 50 -11.35 29.38 4.67
N ILE A 51 -12.39 28.55 4.54
CA ILE A 51 -12.32 27.12 4.86
C ILE A 51 -11.30 26.43 3.95
N THR A 52 -11.38 26.67 2.65
CA THR A 52 -10.48 26.05 1.65
C THR A 52 -9.04 26.41 1.94
N ARG A 53 -8.74 27.68 2.19
CA ARG A 53 -7.39 28.14 2.57
C ARG A 53 -6.88 27.47 3.83
N SER A 54 -7.70 27.39 4.89
CA SER A 54 -7.33 26.73 6.13
C SER A 54 -7.05 25.23 5.93
N LEU A 55 -7.84 24.56 5.09
CA LEU A 55 -7.64 23.15 4.77
C LEU A 55 -6.36 22.93 3.95
N GLU A 56 -6.07 23.81 3.00
CA GLU A 56 -4.83 23.75 2.21
C GLU A 56 -3.59 23.89 3.09
N GLU A 57 -3.58 24.83 4.03
CA GLU A 57 -2.50 25.04 4.99
C GLU A 57 -2.27 23.78 5.86
N GLU A 58 -3.34 23.16 6.36
CA GLU A 58 -3.23 21.93 7.16
C GLU A 58 -2.78 20.73 6.31
N ILE A 59 -3.24 20.61 5.06
CA ILE A 59 -2.77 19.58 4.12
C ILE A 59 -1.26 19.72 3.88
N ILE A 60 -0.76 20.94 3.64
CA ILE A 60 0.67 21.20 3.44
C ILE A 60 1.44 20.75 4.68
N ARG A 61 1.00 21.16 5.87
CA ARG A 61 1.64 20.80 7.14
C ARG A 61 1.71 19.28 7.32
N LEU A 62 0.60 18.57 7.12
CA LEU A 62 0.54 17.11 7.24
C LEU A 62 1.41 16.40 6.21
N ARG A 63 1.49 16.92 4.98
CA ARG A 63 2.39 16.38 3.94
C ARG A 63 3.85 16.54 4.31
N GLU A 64 4.24 17.70 4.83
CA GLU A 64 5.61 17.91 5.28
C GLU A 64 5.97 17.04 6.48
N GLU A 65 5.08 16.94 7.48
CA GLU A 65 5.29 16.07 8.64
C GLU A 65 5.40 14.60 8.22
N GLY A 66 4.49 14.13 7.36
CA GLY A 66 4.55 12.78 6.79
C GLY A 66 5.82 12.52 5.98
N SER A 67 6.29 13.50 5.20
CA SER A 67 7.55 13.40 4.45
C SER A 67 8.76 13.30 5.39
N ARG A 68 8.80 14.10 6.46
CA ARG A 68 9.87 14.08 7.47
C ARG A 68 9.95 12.70 8.15
N GLN A 69 8.80 12.19 8.60
CA GLN A 69 8.70 10.86 9.21
C GLN A 69 9.18 9.77 8.23
N LEU A 70 8.74 9.83 6.98
CA LEU A 70 9.15 8.85 5.97
C LEU A 70 10.66 8.89 5.71
N GLU A 71 11.25 10.08 5.60
CA GLU A 71 12.68 10.25 5.38
C GLU A 71 13.51 9.70 6.54
N GLU A 72 13.08 9.94 7.78
CA GLU A 72 13.71 9.38 8.98
C GLU A 72 13.69 7.85 8.97
N GLN A 73 12.53 7.24 8.68
CA GLN A 73 12.41 5.78 8.58
C GLN A 73 13.28 5.23 7.45
N GLN A 74 13.29 5.87 6.27
CA GLN A 74 14.16 5.49 5.16
C GLN A 74 15.64 5.59 5.51
N ARG A 75 16.04 6.57 6.33
CA ARG A 75 17.42 6.72 6.80
C ARG A 75 17.81 5.56 7.71
N LEU A 76 16.96 5.21 8.68
CA LEU A 76 17.18 4.09 9.59
C LEU A 76 17.32 2.76 8.81
N VAL A 77 16.40 2.51 7.87
CA VAL A 77 16.44 1.31 7.01
C VAL A 77 17.72 1.26 6.18
N ARG A 78 18.12 2.38 5.55
CA ARG A 78 19.37 2.46 4.79
C ARG A 78 20.59 2.17 5.67
N GLU A 79 20.60 2.67 6.90
CA GLU A 79 21.69 2.44 7.84
C GLU A 79 21.75 0.97 8.29
N GLN A 80 20.59 0.35 8.56
CA GLN A 80 20.51 -1.07 8.89
C GLN A 80 21.00 -1.94 7.73
N ILE A 81 20.55 -1.68 6.50
CA ILE A 81 21.02 -2.41 5.31
C ILE A 81 22.54 -2.26 5.14
N ARG A 82 23.09 -1.07 5.38
CA ARG A 82 24.53 -0.84 5.31
C ARG A 82 25.27 -1.68 6.36
N ARG A 83 24.82 -1.66 7.62
CA ARG A 83 25.41 -2.45 8.71
C ARG A 83 25.31 -3.95 8.42
N GLU A 84 24.17 -4.44 7.95
CA GLU A 84 23.99 -5.84 7.56
C GLU A 84 24.90 -6.23 6.40
N ARG A 85 25.09 -5.35 5.41
CA ARG A 85 26.02 -5.58 4.29
C ARG A 85 27.48 -5.62 4.74
N GLU A 86 27.88 -4.74 5.66
CA GLU A 86 29.23 -4.73 6.25
C GLU A 86 29.47 -5.95 7.14
N GLN A 87 28.46 -6.39 7.89
CA GLN A 87 28.51 -7.63 8.66
C GLN A 87 28.52 -8.85 7.74
N HIS A 88 27.73 -8.86 6.67
CA HIS A 88 27.75 -9.92 5.67
C HIS A 88 29.07 -9.95 4.92
N SER A 89 29.68 -8.80 4.59
CA SER A 89 30.99 -8.77 3.93
C SER A 89 32.10 -9.22 4.88
N ARG A 90 32.06 -8.83 6.17
CA ARG A 90 32.95 -9.38 7.21
C ARG A 90 32.74 -10.87 7.41
N GLY A 91 31.51 -11.35 7.51
CA GLY A 91 31.18 -12.77 7.61
C GLY A 91 31.54 -13.55 6.33
N LYS A 92 31.52 -12.90 5.15
CA LYS A 92 32.03 -13.46 3.89
C LYS A 92 33.56 -13.49 3.88
N GLN A 93 34.22 -12.48 4.46
CA GLN A 93 35.67 -12.40 4.56
C GLN A 93 36.22 -13.35 5.63
N GLU A 94 35.49 -13.59 6.73
CA GLU A 94 35.74 -14.65 7.70
C GLU A 94 35.38 -16.04 7.14
N ARG A 95 34.34 -16.18 6.29
CA ARG A 95 34.12 -17.41 5.48
C ARG A 95 35.19 -17.62 4.41
N ASN A 96 35.88 -16.57 3.98
CA ASN A 96 36.98 -16.66 3.02
C ASN A 96 38.34 -16.82 3.74
N GLY A 97 38.44 -16.46 5.02
CA GLY A 97 39.64 -16.55 5.86
C GLY A 97 39.68 -17.81 6.74
N ALA A 98 38.54 -18.35 7.15
CA ALA A 98 38.38 -19.75 7.47
C ALA A 98 38.22 -20.46 6.13
N GLU A 99 39.33 -20.93 5.57
CA GLU A 99 39.42 -21.89 4.48
C GLU A 99 38.06 -22.24 3.88
N GLY A 100 37.79 -21.71 2.68
CA GLY A 100 37.00 -22.44 1.73
C GLY A 100 37.67 -23.80 1.49
N LYS A 101 37.50 -24.74 2.43
CA LYS A 101 37.47 -26.15 2.11
C LYS A 101 36.31 -26.21 1.15
N ILE A 102 36.62 -26.12 -0.13
CA ILE A 102 35.71 -26.43 -1.21
C ILE A 102 35.36 -27.88 -0.96
N THR A 103 34.36 -28.11 -0.12
CA THR A 103 33.81 -29.43 0.14
C THR A 103 32.96 -29.72 -1.08
N PRO A 104 33.44 -30.58 -1.99
CA PRO A 104 32.73 -30.81 -3.24
C PRO A 104 31.36 -31.40 -2.91
N LYS A 105 30.31 -30.76 -3.43
CA LYS A 105 28.92 -31.20 -3.29
C LYS A 105 28.50 -31.91 -4.56
N LEU A 106 28.25 -33.21 -4.45
CA LEU A 106 27.80 -34.02 -5.58
C LEU A 106 26.31 -34.34 -5.44
N LYS A 107 25.63 -34.35 -6.57
CA LYS A 107 24.23 -34.77 -6.66
C LYS A 107 24.16 -36.19 -7.23
N LEU A 108 23.74 -37.13 -6.40
CA LEU A 108 23.53 -38.52 -6.76
C LEU A 108 22.11 -38.73 -7.29
N ARG A 109 21.97 -39.53 -8.35
CA ARG A 109 20.70 -39.89 -9.00
C ARG A 109 20.71 -41.37 -9.36
N TRP A 110 19.70 -42.10 -8.93
CA TRP A 110 19.50 -43.52 -9.27
C TRP A 110 18.05 -43.81 -9.65
N LYS A 111 17.82 -45.00 -10.21
CA LYS A 111 16.47 -45.46 -10.58
C LYS A 111 15.76 -45.95 -9.31
N CYS A 112 14.57 -45.42 -9.06
CA CYS A 112 13.70 -45.80 -7.96
C CYS A 112 12.25 -45.77 -8.49
N ARG A 113 11.46 -46.82 -8.25
CA ARG A 113 10.01 -46.77 -8.54
C ARG A 113 9.33 -45.91 -7.48
N LYS A 114 8.14 -45.39 -7.78
CA LYS A 114 7.43 -44.50 -6.84
C LYS A 114 6.77 -45.27 -5.70
N GLU A 115 6.51 -46.56 -5.91
CA GLU A 115 5.83 -47.46 -4.99
C GLU A 115 6.81 -48.28 -4.12
N ASP A 116 8.12 -48.14 -4.34
CA ASP A 116 9.14 -48.86 -3.57
C ASP A 116 9.45 -48.13 -2.25
N GLU A 117 8.96 -48.65 -1.13
CA GLU A 117 9.25 -48.13 0.22
C GLU A 117 10.74 -48.18 0.57
N THR A 118 11.50 -49.06 -0.10
CA THR A 118 12.95 -49.22 0.09
C THR A 118 13.80 -48.22 -0.70
N GLY A 119 13.19 -47.25 -1.40
CA GLY A 119 13.92 -46.17 -2.07
C GLY A 119 14.84 -46.65 -3.22
N GLY A 120 14.54 -47.82 -3.80
CA GLY A 120 15.35 -48.47 -4.83
C GLY A 120 16.57 -49.22 -4.28
N GLY A 121 16.57 -49.58 -3.00
CA GLY A 121 17.64 -50.34 -2.34
C GLY A 121 18.83 -49.50 -1.85
N TYR A 122 18.83 -48.20 -2.13
CA TYR A 122 19.87 -47.26 -1.70
C TYR A 122 19.39 -46.44 -0.50
N SER A 123 19.51 -47.04 0.69
CA SER A 123 19.30 -46.33 1.96
C SER A 123 20.49 -45.42 2.29
N LYS A 124 20.32 -44.54 3.28
CA LYS A 124 21.38 -43.63 3.74
C LYS A 124 22.65 -44.39 4.12
N ASP A 125 22.51 -45.51 4.83
CA ASP A 125 23.63 -46.31 5.32
C ASP A 125 24.36 -47.03 4.17
N VAL A 126 23.62 -47.57 3.20
CA VAL A 126 24.20 -48.21 2.01
C VAL A 126 25.00 -47.20 1.19
N LEU A 127 24.43 -46.02 0.94
CA LEU A 127 25.12 -44.94 0.23
C LEU A 127 26.36 -44.47 0.99
N LEU A 128 26.26 -44.32 2.31
CA LEU A 128 27.39 -43.93 3.15
C LEU A 128 28.52 -44.97 3.06
N GLN A 129 28.20 -46.26 3.16
CA GLN A 129 29.18 -47.35 3.06
C GLN A 129 29.87 -47.40 1.69
N ILE A 130 29.15 -47.10 0.61
CA ILE A 130 29.73 -47.03 -0.74
C ILE A 130 30.65 -45.81 -0.86
N LEU A 131 30.18 -44.65 -0.44
CA LEU A 131 30.87 -43.37 -0.63
C LEU A 131 32.11 -43.24 0.29
N GLN A 132 32.06 -43.83 1.48
CA GLN A 132 33.18 -43.84 2.43
C GLN A 132 34.43 -44.57 1.90
N LYS A 133 34.28 -45.46 0.89
CA LYS A 133 35.43 -46.08 0.21
C LYS A 133 36.25 -45.08 -0.62
N TYR A 134 35.63 -44.00 -1.06
CA TYR A 134 36.23 -42.99 -1.93
C TYR A 134 36.78 -41.79 -1.14
N GLY A 135 36.25 -41.56 0.06
CA GLY A 135 36.81 -40.63 1.04
C GLY A 135 35.81 -40.26 2.14
N ASP A 136 36.24 -39.39 3.04
CA ASP A 136 35.42 -38.97 4.18
C ASP A 136 34.22 -38.14 3.73
N VAL A 137 33.02 -38.63 4.07
CA VAL A 137 31.74 -37.97 3.81
C VAL A 137 31.38 -37.09 5.00
N LEU A 138 31.19 -35.78 4.75
CA LEU A 138 30.79 -34.81 5.78
C LEU A 138 29.28 -34.78 5.97
N ASN A 139 28.53 -34.70 4.86
CA ASN A 139 27.07 -34.65 4.89
C ASN A 139 26.47 -35.52 3.78
N LEU A 140 25.39 -36.24 4.09
CA LEU A 140 24.61 -37.02 3.14
C LEU A 140 23.12 -36.77 3.35
N LEU A 141 22.46 -36.22 2.33
CA LEU A 141 21.06 -35.81 2.34
C LEU A 141 20.30 -36.52 1.22
N ILE A 142 19.34 -37.37 1.56
CA ILE A 142 18.43 -38.00 0.59
C ILE A 142 17.21 -37.07 0.39
N SER A 143 16.82 -36.84 -0.86
CA SER A 143 15.68 -36.01 -1.21
C SER A 143 14.37 -36.77 -0.97
N SER A 144 13.54 -36.28 -0.05
CA SER A 144 12.16 -36.77 0.15
C SER A 144 11.21 -36.34 -0.98
N ARG A 145 11.55 -35.27 -1.72
CA ARG A 145 10.71 -34.69 -2.78
C ARG A 145 10.82 -35.41 -4.11
N LYS A 146 11.95 -36.09 -4.36
CA LYS A 146 12.22 -36.81 -5.60
C LYS A 146 12.89 -38.14 -5.26
N THR A 147 12.15 -39.22 -5.44
CA THR A 147 12.64 -40.58 -5.25
C THR A 147 13.89 -40.82 -6.11
N GLY A 148 14.90 -41.48 -5.54
CA GLY A 148 16.16 -41.76 -6.22
C GLY A 148 17.12 -40.57 -6.39
N SER A 149 17.15 -39.61 -5.46
CA SER A 149 18.12 -38.51 -5.49
C SER A 149 18.69 -38.19 -4.12
N ALA A 150 20.01 -37.94 -4.05
CA ALA A 150 20.68 -37.45 -2.85
C ALA A 150 21.72 -36.36 -3.19
N VAL A 151 22.15 -35.64 -2.16
CA VAL A 151 23.29 -34.73 -2.20
C VAL A 151 24.29 -35.19 -1.16
N VAL A 152 25.55 -35.36 -1.57
CA VAL A 152 26.66 -35.72 -0.69
C VAL A 152 27.71 -34.61 -0.72
N GLU A 153 28.30 -34.36 0.44
CA GLU A 153 29.40 -33.44 0.64
C GLU A 153 30.61 -34.21 1.17
N PHE A 154 31.73 -34.19 0.43
CA PHE A 154 32.97 -34.83 0.85
C PHE A 154 33.93 -33.85 1.53
N ALA A 155 34.83 -34.38 2.35
CA ALA A 155 35.86 -33.61 3.03
C ALA A 155 36.99 -33.15 2.08
N THR A 156 37.18 -33.84 0.95
CA THR A 156 38.26 -33.53 -0.01
C THR A 156 37.77 -33.56 -1.45
N VAL A 157 38.40 -32.74 -2.30
CA VAL A 157 38.10 -32.67 -3.75
C VAL A 157 38.49 -33.96 -4.49
N LYS A 158 39.51 -34.69 -4.02
CA LYS A 158 39.96 -35.95 -4.64
C LYS A 158 38.96 -37.10 -4.48
N ALA A 159 38.11 -37.04 -3.45
CA ALA A 159 37.10 -38.05 -3.15
C ALA A 159 35.80 -37.87 -3.93
N ALA A 160 35.66 -36.78 -4.69
CA ALA A 160 34.44 -36.40 -5.40
C ALA A 160 34.55 -36.53 -6.93
#